data_AF-A0A1H2E3G8-F1
#
_entry.id   AF-A0A1H2E3G8-F1
#
_cell.length_a   1.000
_cell.length_b   1.000
_cell.length_c   1.000
_cell.angle_alpha   90.00
_cell.angle_beta   90.00
_cell.angle_gamma   90.00
#
_symmetry.space_group_name_H-M   'P 1'
#
loop_
_entity.id
_entity.type
_entity.pdbx_description
1 polymer ?
#
loop_
_entity_poly.entity_id
_entity_poly.type
_entity_poly.pdbx_seq_one_letter_code
_entity_poly.pdbx_strand_id
1 'polypeptide(L)'
;MIKSDDNLFKTNNQGSILYEESGIEIINFGNKFIKQHTQNLLDSFAATYGRPMFEMSKGLTPEEKAEFVFFAPQAILSHDIRDDGQGIRENIYNYANRAALLIFERTYQEQTALASFKSAPSSFQDERNNLLGECLAMGKVIFDAERVSAKGKKILIQKGLFFNISDTRGIYRGQAVLLKKTTSKNF
;
A
#
# COMPACT_ATOMS: atom_id res chain seq x y z
N MET A 1 -12.66 7.76 2.61
CA MET A 1 -13.86 7.68 1.74
C MET A 1 -13.67 8.75 0.67
N ILE A 2 -13.39 8.43 -0.59
CA ILE A 2 -14.31 7.87 -1.60
C ILE A 2 -13.49 6.88 -2.46
N LYS A 3 -13.88 5.59 -2.48
CA LYS A 3 -13.58 4.75 -3.66
C LYS A 3 -14.46 5.35 -4.76
N SER A 4 -13.88 5.80 -5.87
CA SER A 4 -14.61 6.51 -6.94
C SER A 4 -15.85 5.76 -7.40
N ASP A 5 -16.82 6.47 -7.98
CA ASP A 5 -18.02 5.89 -8.59
C ASP A 5 -17.72 4.91 -9.77
N ASP A 6 -16.47 4.87 -10.24
CA ASP A 6 -15.99 3.89 -11.22
C ASP A 6 -15.58 2.55 -10.59
N ASN A 7 -15.86 1.44 -11.29
CA ASN A 7 -15.44 0.10 -10.90
C ASN A 7 -13.90 0.03 -10.72
N LEU A 8 -13.47 -0.41 -9.53
CA LEU A 8 -12.06 -0.51 -9.16
C LEU A 8 -11.34 -1.65 -9.89
N PHE A 9 -12.07 -2.70 -10.27
CA PHE A 9 -11.51 -3.90 -10.90
C PHE A 9 -11.82 -3.90 -12.40
N LYS A 10 -10.90 -4.43 -13.20
CA LYS A 10 -11.21 -4.75 -14.60
C LYS A 10 -12.18 -5.92 -14.61
N THR A 11 -13.21 -5.80 -15.43
CA THR A 11 -14.22 -6.85 -15.61
C THR A 11 -14.27 -7.29 -17.07
N ASN A 12 -14.66 -8.54 -17.30
CA ASN A 12 -15.01 -9.01 -18.64
C ASN A 12 -16.36 -8.41 -19.09
N ASN A 13 -16.80 -8.77 -20.31
CA ASN A 13 -18.08 -8.32 -20.88
C ASN A 13 -19.32 -8.76 -20.07
N GLN A 14 -19.17 -9.73 -19.16
CA GLN A 14 -20.23 -10.22 -18.27
C GLN A 14 -20.19 -9.54 -16.89
N GLY A 15 -19.28 -8.58 -16.68
CA GLY A 15 -19.10 -7.89 -15.41
C GLY A 15 -18.34 -8.67 -14.34
N SER A 16 -17.79 -9.85 -14.67
CA SER A 16 -16.98 -10.65 -13.73
C SER A 16 -15.57 -10.08 -13.61
N ILE A 17 -15.04 -10.05 -12.37
CA ILE A 17 -13.66 -9.60 -12.09
C ILE A 17 -12.66 -10.48 -12.83
N LEU A 18 -11.68 -9.84 -13.47
CA LEU A 18 -10.56 -10.53 -14.10
C LEU A 18 -9.47 -10.81 -13.07
N TYR A 19 -8.84 -11.98 -13.19
CA TYR A 19 -7.71 -12.41 -12.38
C TYR A 19 -6.53 -12.76 -13.28
N GLU A 20 -5.31 -12.50 -12.81
CA GLU A 20 -4.09 -13.07 -13.39
C GLU A 20 -3.96 -14.56 -13.02
N GLU A 21 -3.05 -15.27 -13.69
CA GLU A 21 -2.73 -16.68 -13.38
C GLU A 21 -2.34 -16.90 -11.92
N SER A 22 -1.77 -15.90 -11.25
CA SER A 22 -1.43 -15.94 -9.83
C SER A 22 -2.64 -15.78 -8.89
N GLY A 23 -3.87 -15.67 -9.41
CA GLY A 23 -5.09 -15.45 -8.63
C GLY A 23 -5.22 -14.02 -8.09
N ILE A 24 -4.48 -13.06 -8.65
CA ILE A 24 -4.56 -11.65 -8.26
C ILE A 24 -5.53 -10.91 -9.17
N GLU A 25 -6.38 -10.09 -8.56
CA GLU A 25 -7.35 -9.27 -9.25
C GLU A 25 -6.69 -8.21 -10.12
N ILE A 26 -7.19 -8.07 -11.34
CA ILE A 26 -6.69 -7.07 -12.26
C ILE A 26 -7.35 -5.73 -11.93
N ILE A 27 -6.53 -4.76 -11.51
CA ILE A 27 -6.98 -3.42 -11.16
C ILE A 27 -7.28 -2.61 -12.43
N ASN A 28 -8.38 -1.83 -12.39
CA ASN A 28 -8.65 -0.82 -13.40
C ASN A 28 -7.75 0.40 -13.15
N PHE A 29 -6.64 0.50 -13.88
CA PHE A 29 -5.71 1.64 -13.75
C PHE A 29 -6.30 2.96 -14.25
N GLY A 30 -7.42 2.94 -14.98
CA GLY A 30 -8.21 4.13 -15.31
C GLY A 30 -8.95 4.72 -14.10
N ASN A 31 -9.12 3.95 -13.03
CA ASN A 31 -9.82 4.35 -11.82
C ASN A 31 -9.20 5.61 -11.21
N LYS A 32 -10.04 6.62 -10.92
CA LYS A 32 -9.59 7.93 -10.45
C LYS A 32 -8.82 7.87 -9.13
N PHE A 33 -9.24 7.01 -8.20
CA PHE A 33 -8.52 6.83 -6.94
C PHE A 33 -7.14 6.24 -7.19
N ILE A 34 -7.03 5.18 -7.99
CA ILE A 34 -5.76 4.51 -8.27
C ILE A 34 -4.74 5.46 -8.91
N LYS A 35 -5.15 6.25 -9.90
CA LYS A 35 -4.27 7.24 -10.56
C LYS A 35 -3.79 8.31 -9.59
N GLN A 36 -4.73 8.93 -8.88
CA GLN A 36 -4.41 10.03 -7.97
C GLN A 36 -3.56 9.55 -6.79
N HIS A 37 -3.91 8.41 -6.22
CA HIS A 37 -3.18 7.82 -5.09
C HIS A 37 -1.76 7.43 -5.49
N THR A 38 -1.59 6.82 -6.68
CA THR A 38 -0.25 6.51 -7.22
C THR A 38 0.59 7.77 -7.37
N GLN A 39 0.02 8.84 -7.95
CA GLN A 39 0.75 10.09 -8.14
C GLN A 39 1.16 10.71 -6.79
N ASN A 40 0.23 10.77 -5.82
CA ASN A 40 0.53 11.26 -4.47
C ASN A 40 1.64 10.44 -3.80
N LEU A 41 1.63 9.11 -3.97
CA LEU A 41 2.62 8.21 -3.42
C LEU A 41 4.02 8.44 -4.01
N LEU A 42 4.11 8.61 -5.33
CA LEU A 42 5.37 8.90 -6.02
C LEU A 42 5.94 10.26 -5.61
N ASP A 43 5.10 11.30 -5.60
CA ASP A 43 5.51 12.66 -5.27
C ASP A 43 5.93 12.76 -3.79
N SER A 44 5.16 12.16 -2.89
CA SER A 44 5.47 12.16 -1.45
C SER A 44 6.77 11.42 -1.16
N PHE A 45 7.04 10.31 -1.86
CA PHE A 45 8.32 9.61 -1.72
C PHE A 45 9.48 10.46 -2.22
N ALA A 46 9.34 11.09 -3.40
CA ALA A 46 10.37 11.93 -3.98
C ALA A 46 10.71 13.12 -3.08
N ALA A 47 9.70 13.80 -2.55
CA ALA A 47 9.87 14.90 -1.61
C ALA A 47 10.56 14.43 -0.30
N THR A 48 10.14 13.28 0.24
CA THR A 48 10.61 12.77 1.53
C THR A 48 12.04 12.21 1.48
N TYR A 49 12.40 11.53 0.40
CA TYR A 49 13.69 10.84 0.25
C TYR A 49 14.67 11.52 -0.72
N GLY A 50 14.27 12.64 -1.34
CA GLY A 50 15.12 13.43 -2.24
C GLY A 50 15.49 12.71 -3.55
N ARG A 51 14.77 11.64 -3.90
CA ARG A 51 15.00 10.83 -5.11
C ARG A 51 13.71 10.14 -5.55
N PRO A 52 13.52 9.85 -6.84
CA PRO A 52 12.34 9.13 -7.29
C PRO A 52 12.22 7.74 -6.64
N MET A 53 10.99 7.26 -6.48
CA MET A 53 10.74 5.90 -5.98
C MET A 53 11.23 4.85 -6.98
N PHE A 54 10.98 5.11 -8.26
CA PHE A 54 11.36 4.28 -9.40
C PHE A 54 11.91 5.13 -10.54
N GLU A 55 12.84 4.58 -11.30
CA GLU A 55 13.24 5.13 -12.58
C GLU A 55 12.14 4.80 -13.60
N MET A 56 11.43 5.82 -14.08
CA MET A 56 10.35 5.68 -15.05
C MET A 56 10.66 6.49 -16.31
N SER A 57 10.18 6.00 -17.45
CA SER A 57 10.23 6.75 -18.71
C SER A 57 9.51 8.10 -18.58
N LYS A 58 10.02 9.12 -19.27
CA LYS A 58 9.34 10.43 -19.35
C LYS A 58 8.06 10.31 -20.17
N GLY A 59 7.04 11.08 -19.82
CA GLY A 59 5.80 11.19 -20.61
C GLY A 59 4.74 10.13 -20.32
N LEU A 60 4.96 9.22 -19.35
CA LEU A 60 3.92 8.26 -18.95
C LEU A 60 2.67 8.98 -18.46
N THR A 61 1.52 8.52 -18.97
CA THR A 61 0.19 8.87 -18.48
C THR A 61 0.00 8.43 -17.02
N PRO A 62 -0.95 9.03 -16.27
CA PRO A 62 -1.25 8.59 -14.91
C PRO A 62 -1.64 7.10 -14.82
N GLU A 63 -2.34 6.58 -15.82
CA GLU A 63 -2.72 5.17 -15.97
C GLU A 63 -1.48 4.27 -16.09
N GLU A 64 -0.54 4.61 -16.98
CA GLU A 64 0.70 3.85 -17.17
C GLU A 64 1.59 3.88 -15.93
N LYS A 65 1.64 5.01 -15.21
CA LYS A 65 2.34 5.09 -13.91
C LYS A 65 1.69 4.18 -12.87
N ALA A 66 0.36 4.17 -12.79
CA ALA A 66 -0.36 3.31 -11.85
C ALA A 66 -0.14 1.82 -12.16
N GLU A 67 -0.16 1.46 -13.44
CA GLU A 67 0.16 0.11 -13.90
C GLU A 67 1.61 -0.27 -13.52
N PHE A 68 2.57 0.59 -13.84
CA PHE A 68 3.97 0.37 -13.50
C PHE A 68 4.18 0.15 -12.00
N VAL A 69 3.61 1.02 -11.16
CA VAL A 69 3.76 0.94 -9.69
C VAL A 69 3.06 -0.31 -9.13
N PHE A 70 1.90 -0.68 -9.69
CA PHE A 70 1.18 -1.88 -9.28
C PHE A 70 1.99 -3.15 -9.54
N PHE A 71 2.70 -3.21 -10.68
CA PHE A 71 3.52 -4.35 -11.07
C PHE A 71 4.98 -4.27 -10.62
N ALA A 72 5.39 -3.20 -9.93
CA ALA A 72 6.73 -3.06 -9.41
C ALA A 72 7.10 -4.26 -8.48
N PRO A 73 8.33 -4.78 -8.57
CA PRO A 73 8.72 -5.98 -7.82
C PRO A 73 8.86 -5.74 -6.31
N GLN A 74 9.03 -4.49 -5.89
CA GLN A 74 9.05 -4.11 -4.48
C GLN A 74 7.63 -4.03 -3.94
N ALA A 75 7.39 -4.55 -2.73
CA ALA A 75 6.08 -4.47 -2.12
C ALA A 75 5.78 -3.08 -1.58
N ILE A 76 4.59 -2.59 -1.90
CA ILE A 76 4.10 -1.25 -1.53
C ILE A 76 2.74 -1.41 -0.89
N LEU A 77 2.58 -0.80 0.29
CA LEU A 77 1.33 -0.72 1.01
C LEU A 77 1.12 0.70 1.48
N SER A 78 -0.14 1.13 1.54
CA SER A 78 -0.49 2.37 2.23
C SER A 78 -1.80 2.24 2.99
N HIS A 79 -1.97 3.10 3.96
CA HIS A 79 -3.20 3.22 4.74
C HIS A 79 -3.62 4.67 4.89
N ASP A 80 -4.92 4.87 5.10
CA ASP A 80 -5.48 6.11 5.61
C ASP A 80 -6.05 5.90 7.01
N ILE A 81 -6.27 7.01 7.72
CA ILE A 81 -7.00 6.97 8.98
C ILE A 81 -8.49 6.99 8.63
N ARG A 82 -9.22 5.95 9.03
CA ARG A 82 -10.68 5.90 8.93
C ARG A 82 -11.26 6.03 10.32
N ASP A 83 -12.25 6.91 10.42
CA ASP A 83 -13.14 7.01 11.57
C ASP A 83 -14.26 6.00 11.35
N ASP A 84 -14.53 5.16 12.35
CA ASP A 84 -15.63 4.20 12.32
C ASP A 84 -17.00 4.84 12.61
N GLY A 85 -17.05 6.16 12.81
CA GLY A 85 -18.24 6.91 13.16
C GLY A 85 -18.61 6.80 14.65
N GLN A 86 -17.86 6.01 15.41
CA GLN A 86 -17.99 5.83 16.87
C GLN A 86 -16.77 6.45 17.60
N GLY A 87 -15.93 7.20 16.88
CA GLY A 87 -14.77 7.89 17.43
C GLY A 87 -13.51 7.02 17.50
N ILE A 88 -13.53 5.79 17.00
CA ILE A 88 -12.33 4.96 16.89
C ILE A 88 -11.67 5.27 15.54
N ARG A 89 -10.43 5.72 15.62
CA ARG A 89 -9.60 6.03 14.45
C ARG A 89 -8.63 4.90 14.19
N GLU A 90 -8.86 4.19 13.09
CA GLU A 90 -8.03 3.07 12.70
C GLU A 90 -7.29 3.35 11.40
N ASN A 91 -6.07 2.83 11.32
CA ASN A 91 -5.26 2.89 10.11
C ASN A 91 -5.62 1.71 9.21
N ILE A 92 -6.48 1.94 8.21
CA ILE A 92 -6.96 0.89 7.31
C ILE A 92 -6.19 0.97 6.01
N TYR A 93 -5.64 -0.17 5.55
CA TYR A 93 -4.97 -0.20 4.26
C TYR A 93 -5.93 0.28 3.16
N ASN A 94 -5.43 1.11 2.26
CA ASN A 94 -6.21 1.67 1.15
C ASN A 94 -5.63 1.32 -0.22
N TYR A 95 -4.38 0.84 -0.25
CA TYR A 95 -3.71 0.36 -1.45
C TYR A 95 -2.66 -0.70 -1.11
N ALA A 96 -2.53 -1.67 -2.00
CA ALA A 96 -1.49 -2.69 -2.00
C ALA A 96 -1.13 -3.03 -3.45
N ASN A 97 0.14 -3.03 -3.79
CA ASN A 97 0.57 -3.45 -5.12
C ASN A 97 0.66 -4.99 -5.21
N ARG A 98 0.86 -5.52 -6.42
CA ARG A 98 0.90 -6.97 -6.67
C ARG A 98 1.90 -7.69 -5.78
N ALA A 99 3.11 -7.15 -5.65
CA ALA A 99 4.15 -7.75 -4.81
C ALA A 99 3.72 -7.84 -3.33
N ALA A 100 3.07 -6.81 -2.79
CA ALA A 100 2.53 -6.84 -1.44
C ALA A 100 1.42 -7.91 -1.29
N LEU A 101 0.49 -7.98 -2.24
CA LEU A 101 -0.59 -8.97 -2.23
C LEU A 101 -0.06 -10.40 -2.21
N LEU A 102 0.97 -10.70 -2.99
CA LEU A 102 1.64 -12.01 -3.00
C LEU A 102 2.34 -12.30 -1.67
N ILE A 103 3.07 -11.34 -1.10
CA ILE A 103 3.79 -11.51 0.17
C ILE A 103 2.83 -11.80 1.32
N PHE A 104 1.72 -11.05 1.37
CA PHE A 104 0.75 -11.17 2.45
C PHE A 104 -0.33 -12.22 2.19
N GLU A 105 -0.32 -12.83 1.00
CA GLU A 105 -1.25 -13.88 0.57
C GLU A 105 -2.72 -13.46 0.68
N ARG A 106 -3.03 -12.26 0.15
CA ARG A 106 -4.38 -11.69 0.18
C ARG A 106 -4.79 -11.15 -1.19
N THR A 107 -6.10 -11.12 -1.42
CA THR A 107 -6.73 -10.33 -2.48
C THR A 107 -6.64 -8.83 -2.17
N TYR A 108 -6.94 -7.98 -3.16
CA TYR A 108 -6.90 -6.54 -2.96
C TYR A 108 -7.99 -6.08 -1.99
N GLN A 109 -9.22 -6.64 -2.06
CA GLN A 109 -10.28 -6.26 -1.13
C GLN A 109 -9.96 -6.71 0.29
N GLU A 110 -9.46 -7.93 0.49
CA GLU A 110 -9.06 -8.40 1.82
C GLU A 110 -7.98 -7.50 2.42
N GLN A 111 -6.95 -7.19 1.65
CA GLN A 111 -5.87 -6.34 2.13
C GLN A 111 -6.36 -4.93 2.44
N THR A 112 -7.18 -4.31 1.58
CA THR A 112 -7.68 -2.92 1.77
C THR A 112 -8.90 -2.77 2.70
N ALA A 113 -9.38 -3.89 3.25
CA ALA A 113 -10.31 -3.92 4.37
C ALA A 113 -9.59 -4.16 5.72
N LEU A 114 -8.31 -4.51 5.68
CA LEU A 114 -7.56 -4.87 6.88
C LEU A 114 -7.09 -3.62 7.64
N ALA A 115 -7.41 -3.57 8.92
CA ALA A 115 -6.76 -2.64 9.83
C ALA A 115 -5.29 -3.03 9.97
N SER A 116 -4.38 -2.08 9.79
CA SER A 116 -2.94 -2.36 9.72
C SER A 116 -2.38 -3.00 10.99
N PHE A 117 -3.03 -2.83 12.14
CA PHE A 117 -2.70 -3.52 13.39
C PHE A 117 -2.83 -5.06 13.28
N LYS A 118 -3.77 -5.57 12.47
CA LYS A 118 -3.99 -7.02 12.27
C LYS A 118 -2.89 -7.72 11.46
N SER A 119 -1.95 -6.95 10.90
CA SER A 119 -0.79 -7.51 10.17
C SER A 119 0.44 -7.76 11.05
N ALA A 120 0.43 -7.25 12.29
CA ALA A 120 1.45 -7.50 13.29
C ALA A 120 0.96 -8.57 14.29
N PRO A 121 1.82 -9.52 14.73
CA PRO A 121 1.47 -10.39 15.85
C PRO A 121 1.14 -9.54 17.10
N SER A 122 0.31 -10.06 18.00
CA SER A 122 -0.18 -9.34 19.19
C SER A 122 0.94 -8.75 20.05
N SER A 123 2.12 -9.38 20.07
CA SER A 123 3.32 -8.91 20.79
C SER A 123 3.99 -7.68 20.18
N PHE A 124 3.58 -7.22 18.98
CA PHE A 124 4.23 -6.14 18.23
C PHE A 124 3.32 -4.91 18.01
N GLN A 125 2.20 -4.81 18.73
CA GLN A 125 1.29 -3.66 18.59
C GLN A 125 1.92 -2.34 19.05
N ASP A 126 2.71 -2.37 20.12
CA ASP A 126 3.41 -1.17 20.63
C ASP A 126 4.49 -0.70 19.67
N GLU A 127 5.28 -1.64 19.11
CA GLU A 127 6.28 -1.34 18.07
C GLU A 127 5.62 -0.68 16.86
N ARG A 128 4.48 -1.22 16.41
CA ARG A 128 3.71 -0.66 15.31
C ARG A 128 3.22 0.76 15.64
N ASN A 129 2.67 0.99 16.83
CA ASN A 129 2.13 2.29 17.22
C ASN A 129 3.24 3.34 17.33
N ASN A 130 4.40 2.97 17.86
CA ASN A 130 5.58 3.83 17.90
C ASN A 130 6.04 4.20 16.49
N LEU A 131 6.13 3.20 15.58
CA LEU A 131 6.51 3.42 14.19
C LEU A 131 5.55 4.38 13.45
N LEU A 132 4.24 4.25 13.69
CA LEU A 132 3.24 5.18 13.15
C LEU A 132 3.45 6.61 13.65
N GLY A 133 3.57 6.78 14.97
CA GLY A 133 3.72 8.09 15.61
C GLY A 133 5.01 8.78 15.18
N GLU A 134 6.12 8.03 15.16
CA GLU A 134 7.42 8.52 14.70
C GLU A 134 7.37 8.96 13.24
N CYS A 135 6.80 8.14 12.35
CA CYS A 135 6.66 8.50 10.94
C CYS A 135 5.74 9.70 10.74
N LEU A 136 4.66 9.82 11.52
CA LEU A 136 3.75 10.96 11.45
C LEU A 136 4.49 12.25 11.80
N ALA A 137 5.30 12.23 12.86
CA ALA A 137 6.06 13.39 13.34
C ALA A 137 7.25 13.75 12.44
N MET A 138 8.02 12.77 11.98
CA MET A 138 9.27 12.98 11.25
C MET A 138 9.09 12.99 9.72
N GLY A 139 7.92 12.60 9.22
CA GLY A 139 7.65 12.44 7.79
C GLY A 139 8.18 11.13 7.19
N LYS A 140 9.17 10.49 7.82
CA LYS A 140 9.71 9.18 7.44
C LYS A 140 10.34 8.42 8.59
N VAL A 141 10.36 7.10 8.48
CA VAL A 141 11.14 6.17 9.31
C VAL A 141 11.73 5.06 8.43
N ILE A 142 12.89 4.54 8.84
CA ILE A 142 13.46 3.30 8.28
C ILE A 142 13.42 2.26 9.38
N PHE A 143 12.82 1.10 9.12
CA PHE A 143 12.60 0.09 10.15
C PHE A 143 12.85 -1.33 9.67
N ASP A 144 13.13 -2.21 10.63
CA ASP A 144 13.08 -3.65 10.48
C ASP A 144 11.86 -4.17 11.24
N ALA A 145 11.23 -5.23 10.75
CA ALA A 145 10.02 -5.77 11.37
C ALA A 145 9.76 -7.23 11.00
N GLU A 146 9.09 -7.96 11.89
CA GLU A 146 8.47 -9.26 11.59
C GLU A 146 6.96 -9.07 11.37
N ARG A 147 6.45 -9.68 10.30
CA ARG A 147 5.02 -9.73 9.96
C ARG A 147 4.62 -11.15 9.59
N VAL A 148 3.32 -11.40 9.49
CA VAL A 148 2.78 -12.71 9.14
C VAL A 148 1.79 -12.58 7.98
N SER A 149 1.87 -13.48 7.00
CA SER A 149 0.91 -13.56 5.90
C SER A 149 -0.45 -14.08 6.36
N ALA A 150 -1.47 -14.03 5.51
CA ALA A 150 -2.78 -14.61 5.80
C ALA A 150 -2.71 -16.13 6.06
N LYS A 151 -1.73 -16.85 5.50
CA LYS A 151 -1.56 -18.30 5.71
C LYS A 151 -0.50 -18.65 6.76
N GLY A 152 -0.07 -17.69 7.57
CA GLY A 152 0.85 -17.93 8.69
C GLY A 152 2.33 -17.90 8.34
N LYS A 153 2.70 -17.51 7.11
CA LYS A 153 4.11 -17.41 6.69
C LYS A 153 4.78 -16.21 7.35
N LYS A 154 5.94 -16.42 7.97
CA LYS A 154 6.75 -15.35 8.54
C LYS A 154 7.40 -14.51 7.44
N ILE A 155 7.26 -13.19 7.57
CA ILE A 155 7.81 -12.19 6.67
C ILE A 155 8.77 -11.33 7.47
N LEU A 156 10.06 -11.37 7.11
CA LEU A 156 11.07 -10.49 7.68
C LEU A 156 11.26 -9.29 6.75
N ILE A 157 10.94 -8.11 7.25
CA ILE A 157 11.14 -6.82 6.60
C ILE A 157 12.50 -6.28 7.04
N GLN A 158 13.34 -5.95 6.07
CA GLN A 158 14.63 -5.29 6.30
C GLN A 158 14.67 -3.94 5.60
N LYS A 159 14.99 -2.88 6.34
CA LYS A 159 15.09 -1.50 5.86
C LYS A 159 13.83 -1.05 5.10
N GLY A 160 12.67 -1.34 5.67
CA GLY A 160 11.39 -0.82 5.19
C GLY A 160 11.40 0.71 5.22
N LEU A 161 11.01 1.34 4.12
CA LEU A 161 10.94 2.79 4.02
C LEU A 161 9.50 3.23 4.28
N PHE A 162 9.25 3.82 5.45
CA PHE A 162 7.94 4.30 5.84
C PHE A 162 7.88 5.82 5.73
N PHE A 163 6.81 6.36 5.15
CA PHE A 163 6.70 7.79 4.88
C PHE A 163 5.24 8.28 4.83
N ASN A 164 5.04 9.56 5.12
CA ASN A 164 3.73 10.21 4.99
C ASN A 164 3.39 10.46 3.51
N ILE A 165 2.10 10.34 3.18
CA ILE A 165 1.55 10.67 1.87
C ILE A 165 0.78 11.98 2.01
N SER A 166 1.05 12.92 1.11
CA SER A 166 0.28 14.16 0.96
C SER A 166 -0.24 14.31 -0.47
N ASP A 167 -1.36 15.02 -0.63
CA ASP A 167 -1.82 15.45 -1.95
C ASP A 167 -1.04 16.67 -2.46
N THR A 168 -1.33 17.08 -3.69
CA THR A 168 -0.66 18.23 -4.35
C THR A 168 -0.86 19.57 -3.63
N ARG A 169 -1.78 19.67 -2.67
CA ARG A 169 -2.00 20.85 -1.82
C ARG A 169 -1.27 20.75 -0.48
N GLY A 170 -0.48 19.69 -0.28
CA GLY A 170 0.20 19.42 0.99
C GLY A 170 -0.70 18.82 2.07
N ILE A 171 -1.94 18.43 1.73
CA ILE A 171 -2.86 17.84 2.71
C ILE A 171 -2.47 16.39 2.95
N TYR A 172 -2.28 16.00 4.20
CA TYR A 172 -2.01 14.62 4.60
C TYR A 172 -3.14 13.66 4.15
N ARG A 173 -2.74 12.56 3.51
CA ARG A 173 -3.62 11.51 2.96
C ARG A 173 -3.37 10.13 3.54
N GLY A 174 -2.38 9.97 4.41
CA GLY A 174 -2.06 8.69 5.02
C GLY A 174 -0.55 8.43 5.06
N GLN A 175 -0.17 7.17 5.17
CA GLN A 175 1.22 6.75 5.15
C GLN A 175 1.40 5.55 4.23
N ALA A 176 2.58 5.45 3.63
CA ALA A 176 2.97 4.36 2.75
C ALA A 176 4.27 3.74 3.23
N VAL A 177 4.41 2.44 2.98
CA VAL A 177 5.65 1.71 3.15
C VAL A 177 6.10 1.12 1.82
N LEU A 178 7.39 1.26 1.53
CA LEU A 178 8.09 0.53 0.47
C LEU A 178 9.02 -0.52 1.11
N LEU A 179 8.75 -1.79 0.83
CA LEU A 179 9.53 -2.93 1.31
C LEU A 179 10.56 -3.32 0.25
N LYS A 180 11.81 -2.92 0.46
CA LYS A 180 12.91 -3.16 -0.49
C LYS A 180 13.40 -4.61 -0.50
N LYS A 181 13.41 -5.25 0.66
CA LYS A 181 13.88 -6.62 0.84
C LYS A 181 13.00 -7.32 1.85
N THR A 182 12.35 -8.38 1.41
CA THR A 182 11.58 -9.28 2.26
C THR A 182 12.14 -10.68 2.10
N THR A 183 12.31 -11.38 3.23
CA THR A 183 12.57 -12.82 3.21
C THR A 183 11.37 -13.53 3.78
N SER A 184 10.98 -14.61 3.10
CA SER A 184 9.82 -15.39 3.49
C SER A 184 10.28 -16.85 3.66
N LYS A 185 10.11 -17.42 4.85
CA LYS A 185 10.44 -18.83 5.13
C LYS A 185 9.16 -19.61 5.41
N ASN A 186 9.00 -20.75 4.74
CA ASN A 186 8.05 -21.78 5.18
C ASN A 186 8.71 -22.54 6.34
N PHE A 187 7.95 -22.88 7.37
CA PHE A 187 8.37 -23.88 8.36
C PHE A 187 7.80 -25.24 7.95
#